data_AF-A0A553RM09-F1
#
_entry.id   AF-A0A553RM09-F1
#
_cell.length_a   1.000
_cell.length_b   1.000
_cell.length_c   1.000
_cell.angle_alpha   90.00
_cell.angle_beta   90.00
_cell.angle_gamma   90.00
#
_symmetry.space_group_name_H-M   'P 1'
#
loop_
_entity.id
_entity.type
_entity.pdbx_description
1 polymer ?
#
loop_
_entity_poly.entity_id
_entity_poly.type
_entity_poly.pdbx_seq_one_letter_code
_entity_poly.pdbx_strand_id
1 'polypeptide(L)'
;MVLQKTGGLFGLAVGLMQLFSEWKHDLKPLLDTLGLFFQIRDDYANLYSKEYTANKSFCEDLTEGKFSFPTIHAIWSHPESTQVQNILRQRTENVDIKRYCVDYLEKVGSFAYTRQTLMDLEVEAYRLISELGGNPELEALVEHLSRMYKEHEGGSSQSKESGGGVSVRHYKESGGGASAGCSRAQGQSC
;
A
#
# COMPACT_ATOMS: atom_id res chain seq x y z
N MET A 1 -1.17 -23.13 -9.86
CA MET A 1 0.20 -22.57 -9.80
C MET A 1 0.60 -22.22 -8.37
N VAL A 2 -0.10 -21.30 -7.69
CA VAL A 2 0.24 -20.89 -6.30
C VAL A 2 0.15 -22.03 -5.29
N LEU A 3 -0.91 -22.84 -5.33
CA LEU A 3 -1.08 -24.01 -4.46
C LEU A 3 0.04 -25.06 -4.63
N GLN A 4 0.67 -25.12 -5.80
CA GLN A 4 1.76 -26.06 -6.06
C GLN A 4 3.13 -25.50 -5.66
N LYS A 5 3.34 -24.18 -5.71
CA LYS A 5 4.61 -23.53 -5.36
C LYS A 5 4.72 -23.27 -3.85
N THR A 6 3.73 -22.57 -3.29
CA THR A 6 3.77 -22.11 -1.89
C THR A 6 3.04 -23.08 -0.97
N GLY A 7 1.88 -23.57 -1.41
CA GLY A 7 1.18 -24.67 -0.73
C GLY A 7 1.97 -25.99 -0.74
N GLY A 8 2.83 -26.20 -1.74
CA GLY A 8 3.71 -27.38 -1.81
C GLY A 8 4.76 -27.43 -0.69
N LEU A 9 5.35 -26.29 -0.32
CA LEU A 9 6.33 -26.24 0.77
C LEU A 9 5.65 -26.39 2.14
N PHE A 10 4.51 -25.71 2.35
CA PHE A 10 3.70 -25.90 3.56
C PHE A 10 3.21 -27.35 3.68
N GLY A 11 2.71 -27.92 2.59
CA GLY A 11 2.27 -29.31 2.51
C GLY A 11 3.39 -30.31 2.78
N LEU A 12 4.61 -30.05 2.33
CA LEU A 12 5.76 -30.90 2.64
C LEU A 12 6.09 -30.85 4.14
N ALA A 13 6.24 -29.66 4.72
CA ALA A 13 6.60 -29.50 6.12
C ALA A 13 5.57 -30.16 7.05
N VAL A 14 4.29 -29.85 6.83
CA VAL A 14 3.20 -30.38 7.64
C VAL A 14 2.95 -31.86 7.34
N GLY A 15 3.10 -32.30 6.09
CA GLY A 15 3.03 -33.72 5.72
C GLY A 15 4.09 -34.55 6.44
N LEU A 16 5.33 -34.06 6.52
CA LEU A 16 6.40 -34.70 7.31
C LEU A 16 6.06 -34.75 8.80
N MET A 17 5.50 -33.68 9.38
CA MET A 17 5.05 -33.68 10.77
C MET A 17 3.94 -34.71 11.01
N GLN A 18 2.99 -34.82 10.07
CA GLN A 18 1.89 -35.78 10.16
C GLN A 18 2.36 -37.23 10.07
N LEU A 19 3.50 -37.55 9.45
CA LEU A 19 4.05 -38.91 9.46
C LEU A 19 4.37 -39.41 10.88
N PHE A 20 4.75 -38.50 11.78
CA PHE A 20 5.15 -38.81 13.16
C PHE A 20 4.11 -38.39 14.21
N SER A 21 2.90 -38.02 13.80
CA SER A 21 1.81 -37.61 14.68
C SER A 21 0.65 -38.60 14.63
N GLU A 22 0.00 -38.86 15.76
CA GLU A 22 -1.28 -39.61 15.82
C GLU A 22 -2.47 -38.77 15.30
N TRP A 23 -2.28 -37.46 15.15
CA TRP A 23 -3.32 -36.54 14.69
C TRP A 23 -3.35 -36.50 13.15
N LYS A 24 -4.32 -37.21 12.55
CA LYS A 24 -4.44 -37.46 11.10
C LYS A 24 -5.56 -36.68 10.40
N HIS A 25 -6.02 -35.57 10.98
CA HIS A 25 -7.03 -34.74 10.32
C HIS A 25 -6.51 -34.15 9.01
N ASP A 26 -7.42 -33.87 8.08
CA ASP A 26 -7.07 -33.24 6.81
C ASP A 26 -6.76 -31.76 7.03
N LEU A 27 -5.46 -31.42 6.95
CA LEU A 27 -4.98 -30.04 7.02
C LEU A 27 -4.94 -29.36 5.66
N LYS A 28 -5.16 -30.09 4.57
CA LYS A 28 -4.96 -29.58 3.21
C LYS A 28 -5.78 -28.30 2.93
N PRO A 29 -7.06 -28.18 3.29
CA PRO A 29 -7.82 -26.95 3.07
C PRO A 29 -7.18 -25.73 3.76
N LEU A 30 -6.73 -25.89 5.01
CA LEU A 30 -6.06 -24.83 5.75
C LEU A 30 -4.71 -24.45 5.12
N LEU A 31 -3.90 -25.43 4.72
CA LEU A 31 -2.60 -25.18 4.09
C LEU A 31 -2.75 -24.51 2.71
N ASP A 32 -3.76 -24.89 1.93
CA ASP A 32 -4.07 -24.27 0.65
C ASP A 32 -4.49 -22.81 0.84
N THR A 33 -5.37 -22.53 1.80
CA THR A 33 -5.81 -21.16 2.14
C THR A 33 -4.64 -20.31 2.61
N LEU A 34 -3.81 -20.81 3.53
CA LEU A 34 -2.61 -20.10 3.99
C LEU A 34 -1.63 -19.89 2.83
N GLY A 35 -1.39 -20.91 1.99
CA GLY A 35 -0.51 -20.79 0.84
C GLY A 35 -0.93 -19.69 -0.14
N LEU A 36 -2.24 -19.56 -0.41
CA LEU A 36 -2.79 -18.46 -1.21
C LEU A 36 -2.64 -17.11 -0.50
N PHE A 37 -3.00 -17.05 0.78
CA PHE A 37 -2.89 -15.84 1.59
C PHE A 37 -1.46 -15.28 1.60
N PHE A 38 -0.46 -16.12 1.87
CA PHE A 38 0.95 -15.73 1.89
C PHE A 38 1.43 -15.22 0.53
N GLN A 39 1.08 -15.90 -0.57
CA GLN A 39 1.52 -15.49 -1.91
C GLN A 39 0.88 -14.17 -2.35
N ILE A 40 -0.43 -14.01 -2.17
CA ILE A 40 -1.13 -12.79 -2.57
C ILE A 40 -0.66 -11.60 -1.72
N ARG A 41 -0.38 -11.84 -0.43
CA ARG A 41 0.19 -10.82 0.46
C ARG A 41 1.59 -10.38 0.01
N ASP A 42 2.44 -11.32 -0.40
CA ASP A 42 3.78 -11.01 -0.94
C ASP A 42 3.69 -10.20 -2.24
N ASP A 43 2.83 -10.62 -3.17
CA ASP A 43 2.55 -9.91 -4.42
C ASP A 43 2.02 -8.48 -4.16
N TYR A 44 1.15 -8.30 -3.16
CA TYR A 44 0.65 -6.99 -2.73
C TYR A 44 1.77 -6.12 -2.16
N ALA A 45 2.58 -6.66 -1.25
CA ALA A 45 3.69 -5.95 -0.61
C ALA A 45 4.74 -5.48 -1.63
N ASN A 46 5.03 -6.29 -2.64
CA ASN A 46 6.00 -5.98 -3.68
C ASN A 46 5.63 -4.72 -4.48
N LEU A 47 4.34 -4.55 -4.78
CA LEU A 47 3.82 -3.46 -5.62
C LEU A 47 3.33 -2.25 -4.84
N TYR A 48 2.86 -2.44 -3.59
CA TYR A 48 2.27 -1.38 -2.78
C TYR A 48 3.28 -0.68 -1.86
N SER A 49 4.46 -1.28 -1.62
CA SER A 49 5.52 -0.68 -0.81
C SER A 49 5.98 0.65 -1.43
N LYS A 50 5.47 1.76 -0.89
CA LYS A 50 5.84 3.13 -1.27
C LYS A 50 7.27 3.47 -0.87
N GLU A 51 7.89 2.67 -0.01
CA GLU A 51 9.25 2.90 0.43
C GLU A 51 10.25 2.36 -0.59
N TYR A 52 10.93 3.31 -1.23
CA TYR A 52 12.27 3.15 -1.75
C TYR A 52 13.20 2.82 -0.57
N THR A 53 13.15 1.59 -0.06
CA THR A 53 14.15 1.14 0.90
C THR A 53 15.42 0.89 0.09
N ALA A 54 16.52 1.57 0.43
CA ALA A 54 17.82 1.46 -0.26
C ALA A 54 18.38 0.02 -0.38
N ASN A 55 17.71 -0.97 0.22
CA ASN A 55 18.06 -2.38 0.25
C ASN A 55 17.04 -3.33 -0.44
N LYS A 56 15.92 -2.83 -0.98
CA LYS A 56 14.93 -3.61 -1.76
C LYS A 56 14.65 -2.87 -3.07
N SER A 57 14.77 -3.53 -4.21
CA SER A 57 14.53 -2.82 -5.46
C SER A 57 13.02 -2.60 -5.67
N PHE A 58 12.64 -1.41 -6.11
CA PHE A 58 11.26 -0.97 -6.21
C PHE A 58 10.48 -1.81 -7.24
N CYS A 59 9.35 -2.40 -6.85
CA CYS A 59 8.48 -3.22 -7.73
C CYS A 59 9.26 -4.25 -8.57
N GLU A 60 9.99 -5.15 -7.91
CA GLU A 60 10.76 -6.22 -8.56
C GLU A 60 9.91 -7.09 -9.48
N ASP A 61 8.66 -7.36 -9.12
CA ASP A 61 7.74 -8.16 -9.94
C ASP A 61 7.56 -7.54 -11.34
N LEU A 62 7.60 -6.21 -11.45
CA LEU A 62 7.50 -5.52 -12.75
C LEU A 62 8.78 -5.66 -13.58
N THR A 63 9.96 -5.73 -12.93
CA THR A 63 11.24 -5.96 -13.61
C THR A 63 11.38 -7.42 -14.05
N GLU A 64 10.93 -8.37 -13.24
CA GLU A 64 10.89 -9.78 -13.64
C GLU A 64 9.89 -10.02 -14.80
N GLY A 65 8.87 -9.17 -14.90
CA GLY A 65 7.72 -9.37 -15.78
C GLY A 65 6.76 -10.43 -15.24
N LYS A 66 6.70 -10.56 -13.91
CA LYS A 66 5.89 -11.54 -13.20
C LYS A 66 4.41 -11.13 -13.24
N PHE A 67 3.55 -12.08 -13.58
CA PHE A 67 2.10 -11.93 -13.47
C PHE A 67 1.68 -12.15 -12.01
N SER A 68 1.86 -11.13 -11.19
CA SER A 68 1.40 -11.10 -9.79
C SER A 68 -0.11 -10.89 -9.69
N PHE A 69 -0.70 -11.22 -8.54
CA PHE A 69 -2.15 -11.15 -8.35
C PHE A 69 -2.78 -9.79 -8.74
N PRO A 70 -2.24 -8.61 -8.34
CA PRO A 70 -2.82 -7.32 -8.72
C PRO A 70 -2.71 -7.02 -10.24
N THR A 71 -1.64 -7.48 -10.89
CA THR A 71 -1.43 -7.26 -12.33
C THR A 71 -2.35 -8.15 -13.17
N ILE A 72 -2.58 -9.39 -12.74
CA ILE A 72 -3.56 -10.30 -13.34
C ILE A 72 -4.95 -9.67 -13.28
N HIS A 73 -5.38 -9.18 -12.11
CA HIS A 73 -6.67 -8.52 -11.99
C HIS A 73 -6.81 -7.34 -12.95
N ALA A 74 -5.79 -6.49 -13.09
CA ALA A 74 -5.84 -5.34 -14.00
C ALA A 74 -5.99 -5.76 -15.48
N ILE A 75 -5.26 -6.81 -15.89
CA ILE A 75 -5.31 -7.33 -17.27
C ILE A 75 -6.70 -7.88 -17.60
N TRP A 76 -7.30 -8.63 -16.68
CA TRP A 76 -8.59 -9.29 -16.93
C TRP A 76 -9.79 -8.38 -16.73
N SER A 77 -9.72 -7.42 -15.81
CA SER A 77 -10.80 -6.45 -15.60
C SER A 77 -10.88 -5.40 -16.71
N HIS A 78 -9.78 -5.14 -17.40
CA HIS A 78 -9.68 -4.12 -18.46
C HIS A 78 -9.01 -4.68 -19.73
N PRO A 79 -9.66 -5.63 -20.44
CA PRO A 79 -9.07 -6.32 -21.59
C PRO A 79 -8.75 -5.40 -22.78
N GLU A 80 -9.42 -4.25 -22.87
CA GLU A 80 -9.18 -3.22 -23.88
C GLU A 80 -7.82 -2.51 -23.71
N SER A 81 -7.22 -2.59 -22.52
CA SER A 81 -5.92 -1.97 -22.22
C SER A 81 -4.81 -2.99 -22.24
N THR A 82 -3.79 -2.75 -23.06
CA THR A 82 -2.58 -3.59 -23.12
C THR A 82 -1.42 -3.03 -22.29
N GLN A 83 -1.68 -2.00 -21.48
CA GLN A 83 -0.62 -1.23 -20.81
C GLN A 83 0.20 -2.09 -19.84
N VAL A 84 -0.48 -2.87 -18.98
CA VAL A 84 0.18 -3.73 -17.99
C VAL A 84 1.00 -4.82 -18.68
N GLN A 85 0.45 -5.50 -19.70
CA GLN A 85 1.22 -6.52 -20.43
C GLN A 85 2.47 -5.92 -21.12
N ASN A 86 2.35 -4.73 -21.69
CA ASN A 86 3.47 -4.06 -22.35
C ASN A 86 4.58 -3.69 -21.37
N ILE A 87 4.23 -3.20 -20.18
CA ILE A 87 5.20 -2.87 -19.13
C ILE A 87 5.90 -4.14 -18.61
N LEU A 88 5.14 -5.20 -18.31
CA LEU A 88 5.70 -6.49 -17.88
C LEU A 88 6.65 -7.09 -18.93
N ARG A 89 6.30 -6.96 -20.22
CA ARG A 89 7.16 -7.44 -21.32
C ARG A 89 8.46 -6.67 -21.46
N GLN A 90 8.48 -5.38 -21.08
CA GLN A 90 9.69 -4.56 -21.15
C GLN A 90 10.73 -4.94 -20.09
N ARG A 91 10.33 -5.59 -18.98
CA ARG A 91 11.24 -5.93 -17.87
C ARG A 91 12.06 -4.73 -17.41
N THR A 92 11.39 -3.59 -17.30
CA THR A 92 12.04 -2.30 -17.12
C THR A 92 12.57 -2.13 -15.71
N GLU A 93 13.72 -1.47 -15.58
CA GLU A 93 14.26 -0.98 -14.31
C GLU A 93 13.86 0.49 -14.05
N ASN A 94 13.26 1.16 -15.05
CA ASN A 94 12.89 2.57 -14.96
C ASN A 94 11.78 2.77 -13.91
N VAL A 95 12.10 3.55 -12.88
CA VAL A 95 11.22 3.85 -11.74
C VAL A 95 9.97 4.59 -12.16
N ASP A 96 10.03 5.49 -13.14
CA ASP A 96 8.87 6.26 -13.59
C ASP A 96 7.86 5.38 -14.31
N ILE A 97 8.33 4.39 -15.10
CA ILE A 97 7.45 3.41 -15.75
C ILE A 97 6.79 2.50 -14.71
N LYS A 98 7.55 2.09 -13.68
CA LYS A 98 7.00 1.31 -12.56
C LYS A 98 5.94 2.08 -11.80
N ARG A 99 6.19 3.36 -11.48
CA ARG A 99 5.22 4.23 -10.81
C ARG A 99 3.96 4.42 -11.66
N TYR A 100 4.11 4.64 -12.96
CA TYR A 100 2.98 4.71 -13.89
C TYR A 100 2.14 3.42 -13.87
N CYS A 101 2.79 2.24 -13.83
CA CYS A 101 2.10 0.97 -13.72
C CYS A 101 1.30 0.87 -12.40
N VAL A 102 1.94 1.19 -11.27
CA VAL A 102 1.30 1.17 -9.95
C VAL A 102 0.11 2.13 -9.87
N ASP A 103 0.25 3.36 -10.39
CA ASP A 103 -0.84 4.33 -10.44
C ASP A 103 -2.02 3.82 -11.28
N TYR A 104 -1.73 3.14 -12.40
CA TYR A 104 -2.75 2.49 -13.21
C TYR A 104 -3.46 1.36 -12.45
N LEU A 105 -2.71 0.50 -11.74
CA LEU A 105 -3.28 -0.58 -10.92
C LEU A 105 -4.22 -0.05 -9.82
N GLU A 106 -3.86 1.08 -9.19
CA GLU A 106 -4.74 1.76 -8.21
C GLU A 106 -6.01 2.29 -8.90
N LYS A 107 -5.86 2.97 -10.05
CA LYS A 107 -6.99 3.55 -10.79
C LYS A 107 -8.03 2.51 -11.22
N VAL A 108 -7.60 1.32 -11.60
CA VAL A 108 -8.50 0.20 -11.99
C VAL A 108 -8.98 -0.63 -10.80
N GLY A 109 -8.62 -0.25 -9.57
CA GLY A 109 -9.08 -0.91 -8.35
C GLY A 109 -8.39 -2.24 -8.03
N SER A 110 -7.26 -2.58 -8.67
CA SER A 110 -6.58 -3.85 -8.43
C SER A 110 -6.09 -4.01 -6.99
N PHE A 111 -5.64 -2.93 -6.36
CA PHE A 111 -5.20 -2.98 -4.96
C PHE A 111 -6.39 -3.17 -4.00
N ALA A 112 -7.52 -2.51 -4.26
CA ALA A 112 -8.75 -2.72 -3.49
C ALA A 112 -9.26 -4.17 -3.61
N TYR A 113 -9.28 -4.71 -4.83
CA TYR A 113 -9.64 -6.11 -5.07
C TYR A 113 -8.70 -7.09 -4.35
N THR A 114 -7.40 -6.81 -4.36
CA THR A 114 -6.39 -7.62 -3.68
C THR A 114 -6.59 -7.61 -2.16
N ARG A 115 -6.84 -6.43 -1.57
CA ARG A 115 -7.14 -6.32 -0.13
C ARG A 115 -8.39 -7.09 0.26
N GLN A 116 -9.48 -6.95 -0.51
CA GLN A 116 -10.71 -7.71 -0.24
C GLN A 116 -10.44 -9.22 -0.29
N THR A 117 -9.71 -9.69 -1.30
CA THR A 117 -9.33 -11.11 -1.40
C THR A 117 -8.53 -11.58 -0.19
N LEU A 118 -7.60 -10.75 0.32
CA LEU A 118 -6.82 -11.07 1.53
C LEU A 118 -7.69 -11.13 2.79
N MET A 119 -8.68 -10.24 2.92
CA MET A 119 -9.65 -10.28 4.02
C MET A 119 -10.51 -11.54 3.96
N ASP A 120 -10.98 -11.93 2.77
CA ASP A 120 -11.79 -13.14 2.60
C ASP A 120 -10.97 -14.41 2.95
N LEU A 121 -9.71 -14.47 2.53
CA LEU A 121 -8.79 -15.56 2.85
C LEU A 121 -8.44 -15.62 4.34
N GLU A 122 -8.31 -14.48 5.00
CA GLU A 122 -8.11 -14.39 6.44
C GLU A 122 -9.31 -14.95 7.21
N VAL A 123 -10.53 -14.54 6.85
CA VAL A 123 -11.77 -15.06 7.44
C VAL A 123 -11.86 -16.58 7.26
N GLU A 124 -11.56 -17.07 6.07
CA GLU A 124 -11.56 -18.51 5.78
C GLU A 124 -10.49 -19.26 6.58
N ALA A 125 -9.30 -18.67 6.76
CA ALA A 125 -8.26 -19.26 7.60
C ALA A 125 -8.74 -19.40 9.06
N TYR A 126 -9.35 -18.36 9.63
CA TYR A 126 -9.90 -18.42 10.99
C TYR A 126 -11.01 -19.46 11.13
N ARG A 127 -11.92 -19.55 10.14
CA ARG A 127 -12.97 -20.57 10.11
C ARG A 127 -12.38 -21.98 10.16
N LEU A 128 -11.39 -22.26 9.30
CA LEU A 128 -10.73 -23.56 9.21
C LEU A 128 -9.93 -23.90 10.48
N ILE A 129 -9.26 -22.92 11.08
CA ILE A 129 -8.55 -23.11 12.37
C ILE A 129 -9.55 -23.48 13.48
N SER A 130 -10.67 -22.76 13.56
CA SER A 130 -11.72 -23.04 14.55
C SER A 130 -12.32 -24.44 14.37
N GLU A 131 -12.53 -24.90 13.12
CA GLU A 131 -13.06 -26.24 12.83
C GLU A 131 -12.12 -27.37 13.23
N LEU A 132 -10.82 -27.09 13.27
CA LEU A 132 -9.78 -28.05 13.69
C LEU A 132 -9.52 -28.01 15.21
N GLY A 133 -10.30 -27.25 15.97
CA GLY A 133 -10.21 -27.16 17.43
C GLY A 133 -9.49 -25.91 17.96
N GLY A 134 -9.17 -24.96 17.09
CA GLY A 134 -8.51 -23.70 17.45
C GLY A 134 -6.99 -23.83 17.59
N ASN A 135 -6.27 -22.73 17.31
CA ASN A 135 -4.82 -22.67 17.49
C ASN A 135 -4.38 -21.21 17.73
N PRO A 136 -4.20 -20.80 19.00
CA PRO A 136 -3.87 -19.41 19.33
C PRO A 136 -2.57 -18.89 18.68
N GLU A 137 -1.58 -19.76 18.49
CA GLU A 137 -0.31 -19.38 17.87
C GLU A 137 -0.49 -19.11 16.38
N LEU A 138 -1.26 -19.96 15.69
CA LEU A 138 -1.54 -19.77 14.27
C LEU A 138 -2.47 -18.58 14.03
N GLU A 139 -3.47 -18.37 14.90
CA GLU A 139 -4.37 -17.21 14.84
C GLU A 139 -3.59 -15.90 15.02
N ALA A 140 -2.66 -15.85 15.98
CA ALA A 140 -1.81 -14.70 16.21
C ALA A 140 -0.85 -14.44 15.02
N LEU A 141 -0.35 -15.49 14.38
CA LEU A 141 0.47 -15.37 13.17
C LEU A 141 -0.34 -14.76 12.02
N VAL A 142 -1.55 -15.28 11.76
CA VAL A 142 -2.45 -14.73 10.73
C VAL A 142 -2.73 -13.26 11.03
N GLU A 143 -3.13 -12.92 12.26
CA GLU A 143 -3.43 -11.54 12.67
C GLU A 143 -2.25 -10.61 12.45
N HIS A 144 -1.04 -11.03 12.84
CA HIS A 144 0.17 -10.24 12.66
C HIS A 144 0.45 -9.95 11.18
N LEU A 145 0.29 -10.95 10.31
CA LEU A 145 0.50 -10.80 8.88
C LEU A 145 -0.56 -9.92 8.22
N SER A 146 -1.79 -9.91 8.76
CA SER A 146 -2.93 -9.16 8.23
C SER A 146 -2.85 -7.64 8.42
N ARG A 147 -2.07 -7.16 9.38
CA ARG A 147 -1.89 -5.71 9.65
C ARG A 147 -1.50 -4.91 8.41
N MET A 148 -0.63 -5.49 7.57
CA MET A 148 -0.09 -4.88 6.35
C MET A 148 -1.17 -4.33 5.40
N TYR A 149 -2.31 -5.00 5.26
CA TYR A 149 -3.37 -4.59 4.33
C TYR A 149 -4.58 -3.96 5.03
N LYS A 150 -4.60 -3.89 6.37
CA LYS A 150 -5.67 -3.28 7.18
C LYS A 150 -5.38 -1.85 7.62
N GLU A 151 -4.13 -1.56 8.00
CA GLU A 151 -3.74 -0.24 8.54
C GLU A 151 -3.94 0.92 7.55
N HIS A 152 -4.03 0.61 6.26
CA HIS A 152 -4.16 1.61 5.20
C HIS A 152 -5.59 2.05 4.85
N GLU A 153 -6.64 1.50 5.50
CA GLU A 153 -7.99 2.08 5.40
C GLU A 153 -8.13 3.38 6.21
N GLY A 154 -7.27 3.62 7.22
CA GLY A 154 -7.33 4.80 8.09
C GLY A 154 -6.67 6.07 7.54
N GLY A 155 -6.10 6.04 6.34
CA GLY A 155 -5.25 7.11 5.80
C GLY A 155 -5.94 8.24 5.03
N SER A 156 -7.26 8.20 4.84
CA SER A 156 -8.00 9.20 4.07
C SER A 156 -9.07 9.93 4.89
N SER A 157 -8.74 10.38 6.10
CA SER A 157 -9.53 11.43 6.77
C SER A 157 -8.74 12.15 7.86
N GLN A 158 -7.98 13.18 7.46
CA GLN A 158 -7.80 14.42 8.23
C GLN A 158 -6.92 15.41 7.46
N SER A 159 -7.45 15.98 6.37
CA SER A 159 -7.14 17.38 6.06
C SER A 159 -7.94 18.23 7.07
N LYS A 160 -7.33 18.55 8.22
CA LYS A 160 -7.85 19.64 9.05
C LYS A 160 -7.66 20.94 8.28
N GLU A 161 -8.73 21.38 7.62
CA GLU A 161 -8.95 22.79 7.34
C GLU A 161 -8.82 23.55 8.67
N SER A 162 -7.74 24.33 8.78
CA SER A 162 -7.63 25.39 9.78
C SER A 162 -7.85 26.71 9.05
N GLY A 163 -9.11 26.99 8.72
CA GLY A 163 -9.58 28.30 8.30
C GLY A 163 -10.27 28.99 9.47
N GLY A 164 -9.77 30.15 9.89
CA GLY A 164 -10.53 31.04 10.76
C GLY A 164 -9.70 31.97 11.64
N GLY A 165 -9.13 33.03 11.07
CA GLY A 165 -8.46 34.08 11.84
C GLY A 165 -7.91 35.22 10.99
N VAL A 166 -8.75 35.83 10.14
CA VAL A 166 -8.38 37.08 9.43
C VAL A 166 -8.32 38.21 10.46
N SER A 167 -7.12 38.57 10.90
CA SER A 167 -6.87 39.82 11.62
C SER A 167 -6.61 40.94 10.60
N VAL A 168 -7.64 41.73 10.35
CA VAL A 168 -7.55 43.02 9.67
C VAL A 168 -6.56 43.92 10.42
N ARG A 169 -5.47 44.34 9.76
CA ARG A 169 -4.71 45.52 10.19
C ARG A 169 -4.65 46.52 9.05
N HIS A 170 -5.49 47.54 9.22
CA HIS A 170 -5.46 48.82 8.52
C HIS A 170 -4.05 49.43 8.57
N TYR A 171 -3.47 49.71 7.41
CA TYR A 171 -2.49 50.78 7.28
C TYR A 171 -3.25 52.05 6.90
N LYS A 172 -3.29 53.01 7.83
CA LYS A 172 -3.75 54.38 7.61
C LYS A 172 -2.60 55.18 7.00
N GLU A 173 -2.76 55.62 5.77
CA GLU A 173 -2.12 56.84 5.29
C GLU A 173 -2.89 58.05 5.83
N SER A 174 -2.20 58.98 6.48
CA SER A 174 -2.69 60.34 6.71
C SER A 174 -1.49 61.26 6.91
N GLY A 175 -1.14 62.00 5.86
CA GLY A 175 -0.35 63.22 6.00
C GLY A 175 -1.21 64.38 6.51
N GLY A 176 -0.58 65.34 7.19
CA GLY A 176 -1.12 66.69 7.31
C GLY A 176 -1.04 67.34 8.70
N GLY A 177 0.08 68.01 8.97
CA GLY A 177 0.10 69.40 9.47
C GLY A 177 -0.09 69.69 10.96
N ALA A 178 0.92 70.28 11.59
CA ALA A 178 0.79 71.50 12.40
C ALA A 178 2.17 72.10 12.79
N SER A 179 2.46 73.26 12.19
CA SER A 179 3.04 74.50 12.73
C SER A 179 4.15 74.55 13.81
N ALA A 180 5.06 75.49 13.51
CA ALA A 180 5.72 76.48 14.39
C ALA A 180 7.10 76.14 14.97
N GLY A 181 8.11 76.85 14.47
CA GLY A 181 9.47 76.87 14.99
C GLY A 181 10.32 77.92 14.28
N CYS A 182 10.37 79.12 14.86
CA CYS A 182 11.07 80.32 14.44
C CYS A 182 12.61 80.14 14.40
N SER A 183 13.31 80.59 13.35
CA SER A 183 14.45 81.54 13.45
C SER A 183 15.23 81.76 12.14
N ARG A 184 15.44 83.05 11.87
CA ARG A 184 16.33 83.74 10.90
C ARG A 184 17.75 83.17 10.72
N ALA A 185 18.27 83.25 9.48
CA ALA A 185 19.52 83.93 9.05
C ALA A 185 19.78 83.58 7.56
N GLN A 186 19.62 84.51 6.61
CA GLN A 186 20.63 85.42 6.03
C GLN A 186 21.74 84.77 5.17
N GLY A 187 21.91 85.30 3.94
CA GLY A 187 23.13 85.21 3.09
C GLY A 187 22.96 84.37 1.82
N GLN A 188 22.75 84.95 0.62
CA GLN A 188 23.79 85.39 -0.36
C GLN A 188 24.63 84.23 -0.93
N SER A 189 25.05 84.16 -2.18
CA SER A 189 24.76 84.80 -3.48
C SER A 189 25.68 84.09 -4.49
N CYS A 190 25.30 84.12 -5.78
CA CYS A 190 26.09 83.77 -6.97
C CYS A 190 26.22 82.28 -7.31
#